data_AF-A0A511B1F7-F1
#
_entry.id   AF-A0A511B1F7-F1
#
_cell.length_a   1.000
_cell.length_b   1.000
_cell.length_c   1.000
_cell.angle_alpha   90.00
_cell.angle_beta   90.00
_cell.angle_gamma   90.00
#
_symmetry.space_group_name_H-M   'P 1'
#
loop_
_entity.id
_entity.type
_entity.pdbx_description
1 polymer ?
#
loop_
_entity_poly.entity_id
_entity_poly.type
_entity_poly.pdbx_seq_one_letter_code
_entity_poly.pdbx_strand_id
1 'polypeptide(L)'
;MQSEGRSFPEAVEQLANEAGLDIPKSDPRTEARAREVKSLGDVLNLVQASYRRRLFLPEGREGLAYLRGRGLSDATIERFGLGWSGDGRRLVEELRAHDVTPDMLVQAGLMRVDDRGDAKGELFFNRVTFPIRDRRGRIISFGARTLGDGQPKYLNGPETALFSKRRTLFNLDLAREGVHRGADLVVVEGYMDVIALDQAGFGGAVAPLGTALGEEQLELLWRMSPTPILCLDGDAAGARAALRVCEVSLPLLSPERTLRFCRLDPKDDPDSLIRARGAAAMGEVLKGASSLSQELFGLLTGGESNPTPERRAALRERLVALAKLIPDRSLSSEFRSTFLDMFFERFRKGNGKKQQFKGDRKSLSLSLSQENAGENRRVEAGADERLNILTALLLKHPDILPHVEQAYSHLVLPERLDLLRGALLDWAAQGGELTDESCQAWLEEHGLQDVTEALLAGPLPREVGSKREKDDVLKVEIIESWWHFYGLVNFASFEREVKHDIQEAIMKAYASDAPASDDSGGGAAFPEGLLARMRVLDALRRGEEPEE
;
A
#
# COMPACT_ATOMS: atom_id res chain seq x y z
N MET A 1 13.84 -10.30 41.64
CA MET A 1 12.48 -10.02 41.11
C MET A 1 11.51 -11.20 41.14
N GLN A 2 11.95 -12.47 41.10
CA GLN A 2 11.07 -13.63 41.37
C GLN A 2 11.15 -14.19 42.80
N SER A 3 12.03 -13.67 43.66
CA SER A 3 12.21 -14.18 45.03
C SER A 3 11.27 -13.56 46.07
N GLU A 4 10.66 -12.40 45.82
CA GLU A 4 9.95 -11.63 46.87
C GLU A 4 8.57 -11.06 46.49
N GLY A 5 8.07 -11.30 45.27
CA GLY A 5 6.70 -10.89 44.89
C GLY A 5 6.39 -9.38 44.89
N ARG A 6 7.41 -8.50 44.86
CA ARG A 6 7.25 -7.04 44.84
C ARG A 6 7.11 -6.48 43.42
N SER A 7 6.42 -5.36 43.26
CA SER A 7 6.28 -4.69 41.96
C SER A 7 7.59 -4.03 41.51
N PHE A 8 7.76 -3.84 40.19
CA PHE A 8 8.99 -3.25 39.62
C PHE A 8 9.40 -1.90 40.25
N PRO A 9 8.48 -0.95 40.50
CA PRO A 9 8.81 0.30 41.19
C PRO A 9 9.30 0.10 42.61
N GLU A 10 8.68 -0.80 43.39
CA GLU A 10 9.08 -1.08 44.78
C GLU A 10 10.45 -1.75 44.86
N ALA A 11 10.77 -2.64 43.91
CA ALA A 11 12.08 -3.27 43.81
C ALA A 11 13.17 -2.26 43.43
N VAL A 12 12.86 -1.29 42.55
CA VAL A 12 13.77 -0.19 42.20
C VAL A 12 13.94 0.77 43.38
N GLU A 13 12.86 1.04 44.13
CA GLU A 13 12.89 1.90 45.32
C GLU A 13 13.79 1.34 46.42
N GLN A 14 13.67 0.04 46.67
CA GLN A 14 14.49 -0.65 47.64
C GLN A 14 15.97 -0.70 47.22
N LEU A 15 16.26 -1.06 45.97
CA LEU A 15 17.64 -1.11 45.46
C LEU A 15 18.31 0.28 45.47
N ALA A 16 17.56 1.34 45.17
CA ALA A 16 18.07 2.71 45.24
C ALA A 16 18.33 3.14 46.70
N ASN A 17 17.45 2.79 47.64
CA ASN A 17 17.67 3.02 49.07
C ASN A 17 18.87 2.23 49.62
N GLU A 18 19.03 0.96 49.22
CA GLU A 18 20.18 0.12 49.58
C GLU A 18 21.50 0.64 48.98
N ALA A 19 21.44 1.26 47.80
CA ALA A 19 22.59 1.89 47.14
C ALA A 19 22.85 3.35 47.57
N GLY A 20 22.03 3.91 48.48
CA GLY A 20 22.15 5.30 48.92
C GLY A 20 21.88 6.34 47.82
N LEU A 21 21.10 5.98 46.80
CA LEU A 21 20.74 6.82 45.67
C LEU A 21 19.37 7.46 45.89
N ASP A 22 19.29 8.79 45.79
CA ASP A 22 18.02 9.52 45.86
C ASP A 22 17.17 9.22 44.62
N ILE A 23 15.95 8.73 44.85
CA ILE A 23 14.98 8.46 43.80
C ILE A 23 14.28 9.78 43.46
N PRO A 24 14.16 10.14 42.17
CA PRO A 24 13.40 11.30 41.77
C PRO A 24 11.95 11.17 42.28
N LYS A 25 11.56 12.05 43.22
CA LYS A 25 10.16 12.15 43.67
C LYS A 25 9.30 12.48 42.45
N SER A 26 8.23 11.72 42.24
CA SER A 26 7.29 12.01 41.17
C SER A 26 6.71 13.41 41.38
N ASP A 27 6.64 14.21 40.31
CA ASP A 27 5.99 15.52 40.33
C ASP A 27 4.56 15.38 40.90
N PRO A 28 4.16 16.17 41.92
CA PRO A 28 2.80 16.14 42.47
C PRO A 28 1.69 16.19 41.42
N ARG A 29 1.92 16.84 40.27
CA ARG A 29 0.97 16.86 39.14
C ARG A 29 0.82 15.49 38.48
N THR A 30 1.91 14.74 38.35
CA THR A 30 1.92 13.38 37.80
C THR A 30 1.23 12.41 38.73
N GLU A 31 1.44 12.53 40.05
CA GLU A 31 0.72 11.73 41.04
C GLU A 31 -0.79 12.02 41.05
N ALA A 32 -1.19 13.29 40.99
CA ALA A 32 -2.59 13.68 40.93
C ALA A 32 -3.29 13.10 39.68
N ARG A 33 -2.65 13.20 38.51
CA ARG A 33 -3.15 12.61 37.26
C ARG A 33 -3.25 11.09 37.33
N ALA A 34 -2.28 10.42 37.96
CA ALA A 34 -2.32 8.97 38.14
C ALA A 34 -3.46 8.54 39.07
N ARG A 35 -3.74 9.30 40.14
CA ARG A 35 -4.87 9.07 41.05
C ARG A 35 -6.22 9.28 40.33
N GLU A 36 -6.33 10.33 39.52
CA GLU A 36 -7.52 10.60 38.70
C GLU A 36 -7.78 9.46 37.70
N VAL A 37 -6.75 9.02 36.98
CA VAL A 37 -6.81 7.88 36.05
C VAL A 37 -7.25 6.59 36.77
N LYS A 38 -6.73 6.34 37.97
CA LYS A 38 -7.14 5.19 38.79
C LYS A 38 -8.62 5.29 39.17
N SER A 39 -9.05 6.45 39.65
CA SER A 39 -10.45 6.73 40.02
C SER A 39 -11.41 6.48 38.85
N LEU A 40 -11.08 6.96 37.64
CA LEU A 40 -11.89 6.70 36.45
C LEU A 40 -11.94 5.21 36.07
N GLY A 41 -10.83 4.49 36.21
CA GLY A 41 -10.80 3.04 35.99
C GLY A 41 -11.70 2.28 36.96
N ASP A 42 -11.69 2.67 38.23
CA ASP A 42 -12.55 2.08 39.27
C ASP A 42 -14.05 2.32 38.96
N VAL A 43 -14.40 3.53 38.51
CA VAL A 43 -15.77 3.85 38.04
C VAL A 43 -16.17 2.96 36.86
N LEU A 44 -15.32 2.83 35.85
CA LEU A 44 -15.61 1.97 34.68
C LEU A 44 -15.81 0.50 35.06
N ASN A 45 -15.05 0.00 36.05
CA ASN A 45 -15.21 -1.37 36.57
C ASN A 45 -16.55 -1.55 37.29
N LEU A 46 -16.97 -0.59 38.11
CA LEU A 46 -18.28 -0.62 38.77
C LEU A 46 -19.43 -0.62 37.75
N VAL A 47 -19.33 0.23 36.73
CA VAL A 47 -20.31 0.32 35.63
C VAL A 47 -20.35 -0.97 34.84
N GLN A 48 -19.20 -1.58 34.56
CA GLN A 48 -19.14 -2.88 33.90
C GLN A 48 -19.83 -3.98 34.73
N ALA A 49 -19.58 -4.02 36.04
CA ALA A 49 -20.23 -4.98 36.92
C ALA A 49 -21.76 -4.81 36.91
N SER A 50 -22.23 -3.55 36.91
CA SER A 50 -23.64 -3.21 36.73
C SER A 50 -24.19 -3.74 35.41
N TYR A 51 -23.58 -3.36 34.27
CA TYR A 51 -24.07 -3.76 32.94
C TYR A 51 -24.08 -5.27 32.73
N ARG A 52 -23.06 -6.00 33.20
CA ARG A 52 -23.05 -7.48 33.17
C ARG A 52 -24.21 -8.04 33.96
N ARG A 53 -24.42 -7.57 35.19
CA ARG A 53 -25.54 -8.03 36.03
C ARG A 53 -26.88 -7.77 35.36
N ARG A 54 -27.09 -6.56 34.81
CA ARG A 54 -28.34 -6.16 34.13
C ARG A 54 -28.67 -7.05 32.93
N LEU A 55 -27.68 -7.57 32.21
CA LEU A 55 -27.90 -8.46 31.06
C LEU A 55 -28.67 -9.74 31.44
N PHE A 56 -28.47 -10.24 32.65
CA PHE A 56 -29.12 -11.46 33.15
C PHE A 56 -30.38 -11.19 34.00
N LEU A 57 -30.75 -9.92 34.18
CA LEU A 57 -32.01 -9.52 34.81
C LEU A 57 -33.15 -9.44 33.79
N PRO A 58 -34.43 -9.38 34.21
CA PRO A 58 -35.57 -9.28 33.28
C PRO A 58 -35.45 -8.15 32.26
N GLU A 59 -34.84 -7.02 32.63
CA GLU A 59 -34.61 -5.88 31.75
C GLU A 59 -33.56 -6.14 30.64
N GLY A 60 -32.63 -7.07 30.86
CA GLY A 60 -31.61 -7.45 29.88
C GLY A 60 -32.01 -8.61 28.98
N ARG A 61 -33.22 -9.17 29.17
CA ARG A 61 -33.70 -10.37 28.44
C ARG A 61 -33.60 -10.23 26.93
N GLU A 62 -33.93 -9.06 26.38
CA GLU A 62 -33.83 -8.79 24.95
C GLU A 62 -32.37 -8.79 24.48
N GLY A 63 -31.48 -8.13 25.23
CA GLY A 63 -30.03 -8.16 25.06
C GLY A 63 -29.46 -9.57 25.00
N LEU A 64 -29.80 -10.38 26.00
CA LEU A 64 -29.32 -11.75 26.11
C LEU A 64 -29.88 -12.64 25.01
N ALA A 65 -31.17 -12.49 24.66
CA ALA A 65 -31.79 -13.22 23.56
C ALA A 65 -31.14 -12.88 22.21
N TYR A 66 -30.82 -11.60 21.99
CA TYR A 66 -30.07 -11.17 20.80
C TYR A 66 -28.69 -11.82 20.74
N LEU A 67 -27.89 -11.74 21.81
CA LEU A 67 -26.53 -12.31 21.85
C LEU A 67 -26.52 -13.82 21.59
N ARG A 68 -27.41 -14.56 22.26
CA ARG A 68 -27.59 -16.01 22.04
C ARG A 68 -28.14 -16.32 20.65
N GLY A 69 -29.04 -15.48 20.12
CA GLY A 69 -29.54 -15.58 18.74
C GLY A 69 -28.45 -15.34 17.68
N ARG A 70 -27.39 -14.62 18.03
CA ARG A 70 -26.16 -14.51 17.22
C ARG A 70 -25.21 -15.70 17.39
N GLY A 71 -25.59 -16.71 18.19
CA GLY A 71 -24.80 -17.93 18.38
C GLY A 71 -23.69 -17.81 19.43
N LEU A 72 -23.69 -16.75 20.24
CA LEU A 72 -22.71 -16.59 21.32
C LEU A 72 -23.05 -17.49 22.51
N SER A 73 -22.06 -18.25 22.97
CA SER A 73 -22.19 -19.04 24.20
C SER A 73 -22.16 -18.13 25.44
N ASP A 74 -22.76 -18.60 26.55
CA ASP A 74 -22.70 -17.87 27.82
C ASP A 74 -21.25 -17.69 28.30
N ALA A 75 -20.37 -18.67 28.05
CA ALA A 75 -18.94 -18.56 28.34
C ALA A 75 -18.27 -17.42 27.55
N THR A 76 -18.64 -17.25 26.28
CA THR A 76 -18.16 -16.15 25.43
C THR A 76 -18.69 -14.80 25.91
N ILE A 77 -19.98 -14.73 26.25
CA ILE A 77 -20.62 -13.53 26.83
C ILE A 77 -19.89 -13.09 28.10
N GLU A 78 -19.59 -14.03 29.01
CA GLU A 78 -18.87 -13.78 30.24
C GLU A 78 -17.39 -13.40 30.02
N ARG A 79 -16.70 -14.09 29.10
CA ARG A 79 -15.28 -13.84 28.77
C ARG A 79 -15.07 -12.45 28.19
N PHE A 80 -15.93 -12.02 27.27
CA PHE A 80 -15.87 -10.67 26.72
C PHE A 80 -16.45 -9.61 27.67
N GLY A 81 -17.21 -10.03 28.69
CA GLY A 81 -17.89 -9.15 29.62
C GLY A 81 -19.02 -8.37 28.94
N LEU A 82 -19.79 -9.01 28.08
CA LEU A 82 -20.91 -8.33 27.43
C LEU A 82 -21.98 -7.98 28.48
N GLY A 83 -22.67 -6.86 28.27
CA GLY A 83 -23.62 -6.33 29.25
C GLY A 83 -24.85 -5.69 28.62
N TRP A 84 -25.71 -5.12 29.46
CA TRP A 84 -26.89 -4.34 29.07
C TRP A 84 -26.89 -3.00 29.79
N SER A 85 -27.04 -1.91 29.03
CA SER A 85 -26.96 -0.56 29.59
C SER A 85 -28.17 -0.17 30.44
N GLY A 86 -29.28 -0.92 30.37
CA GLY A 86 -30.54 -0.54 31.02
C GLY A 86 -31.22 0.65 30.35
N ASP A 87 -32.25 1.21 30.98
CA ASP A 87 -33.13 2.23 30.40
C ASP A 87 -32.60 3.68 30.48
N GLY A 88 -31.37 3.87 30.98
CA GLY A 88 -30.67 5.16 31.01
C GLY A 88 -31.05 6.09 32.16
N ARG A 89 -31.67 5.56 33.23
CA ARG A 89 -32.22 6.36 34.34
C ARG A 89 -31.67 6.06 35.73
N ARG A 90 -30.87 4.99 35.89
CA ARG A 90 -30.60 4.39 37.22
C ARG A 90 -29.12 4.22 37.56
N LEU A 91 -28.21 4.49 36.64
CA LEU A 91 -26.78 4.26 36.85
C LEU A 91 -26.20 5.12 37.98
N VAL A 92 -26.57 6.40 38.04
CA VAL A 92 -26.10 7.31 39.12
C VAL A 92 -26.58 6.84 40.48
N GLU A 93 -27.87 6.54 40.59
CA GLU A 93 -28.48 6.09 41.85
C GLU A 93 -27.87 4.77 42.33
N GLU A 94 -27.66 3.83 41.40
CA GLU A 94 -27.06 2.54 41.70
C GLU A 94 -25.62 2.65 42.24
N LEU A 95 -24.82 3.54 41.64
CA LEU A 95 -23.41 3.67 41.98
C LEU A 95 -23.13 4.66 43.12
N ARG A 96 -24.17 5.34 43.62
CA ARG A 96 -24.06 6.31 44.72
C ARG A 96 -23.49 5.71 46.01
N ALA A 97 -23.81 4.44 46.28
CA ALA A 97 -23.28 3.71 47.45
C ALA A 97 -21.77 3.42 47.37
N HIS A 98 -21.15 3.65 46.21
CA HIS A 98 -19.71 3.51 45.97
C HIS A 98 -19.03 4.88 45.79
N ASP A 99 -19.65 5.95 46.30
CA ASP A 99 -19.17 7.33 46.21
C ASP A 99 -18.95 7.84 44.77
N VAL A 100 -19.61 7.23 43.78
CA VAL A 100 -19.53 7.66 42.38
C VAL A 100 -20.44 8.87 42.17
N THR A 101 -19.85 9.98 41.73
CA THR A 101 -20.59 11.22 41.43
C THR A 101 -20.97 11.30 39.93
N PRO A 102 -21.97 12.13 39.58
CA PRO A 102 -22.29 12.40 38.17
C PRO A 102 -21.09 12.91 37.36
N ASP A 103 -20.25 13.75 37.95
CA ASP A 103 -19.07 14.32 37.28
C ASP A 103 -18.04 13.23 36.93
N MET A 104 -17.85 12.25 37.81
CA MET A 104 -16.98 11.11 37.53
C MET A 104 -17.49 10.28 36.35
N LEU A 105 -18.82 10.14 36.20
CA LEU A 105 -19.43 9.46 35.06
C LEU A 105 -19.32 10.28 33.76
N VAL A 106 -19.40 11.61 33.85
CA VAL A 106 -19.12 12.52 32.72
C VAL A 106 -17.66 12.36 32.27
N GLN A 107 -16.70 12.43 33.19
CA GLN A 107 -15.27 12.26 32.90
C GLN A 107 -14.94 10.87 32.33
N ALA A 108 -15.65 9.83 32.79
CA ALA A 108 -15.54 8.48 32.26
C ALA A 108 -16.24 8.30 30.88
N GLY A 109 -16.92 9.32 30.35
CA GLY A 109 -17.60 9.28 29.06
C GLY A 109 -18.89 8.47 29.07
N LEU A 110 -19.56 8.35 30.21
CA LEU A 110 -20.78 7.56 30.40
C LEU A 110 -22.05 8.40 30.40
N MET A 111 -21.92 9.72 30.40
CA MET A 111 -23.02 10.68 30.40
C MET A 111 -22.97 11.58 29.17
N ARG A 112 -24.16 11.93 28.67
CA ARG A 112 -24.33 13.10 27.82
C ARG A 112 -24.25 14.35 28.69
N VAL A 113 -23.62 15.38 28.17
CA VAL A 113 -23.53 16.69 28.81
C VAL A 113 -24.45 17.69 28.10
N ASP A 114 -24.88 18.71 28.82
CA ASP A 114 -25.52 19.89 28.24
C ASP A 114 -24.47 20.95 27.82
N ASP A 115 -24.94 22.12 27.38
CA ASP A 115 -24.06 23.21 26.90
C ASP A 115 -23.17 23.80 28.01
N ARG A 116 -23.49 23.53 29.29
CA ARG A 116 -22.72 23.97 30.46
C ARG A 116 -21.71 22.92 30.93
N GLY A 117 -21.76 21.72 30.35
CA GLY A 117 -20.94 20.58 30.75
C GLY A 117 -21.56 19.71 31.84
N ASP A 118 -22.79 20.02 32.28
CA ASP A 118 -23.47 19.29 33.35
C ASP A 118 -24.09 17.99 32.82
N ALA A 119 -24.15 16.96 33.68
CA ALA A 119 -24.70 15.66 33.31
C ALA A 119 -26.20 15.76 32.94
N LYS A 120 -26.52 15.49 31.68
CA LYS A 120 -27.88 15.54 31.12
C LYS A 120 -28.59 14.18 31.15
N GLY A 121 -27.83 13.09 31.14
CA GLY A 121 -28.35 11.72 31.23
C GLY A 121 -27.38 10.70 30.66
N GLU A 122 -27.66 9.41 30.88
CA GLU A 122 -26.78 8.32 30.46
C GLU A 122 -26.55 8.35 28.93
N LEU A 123 -25.30 8.10 28.51
CA LEU A 123 -24.91 8.02 27.10
C LEU A 123 -25.41 6.73 26.47
N PHE A 124 -25.28 5.62 27.20
CA PHE A 124 -25.73 4.29 26.78
C PHE A 124 -27.06 3.98 27.43
N PHE A 125 -28.09 3.75 26.63
CA PHE A 125 -29.43 3.39 27.09
C PHE A 125 -30.08 2.44 26.08
N ASN A 126 -30.75 1.40 26.56
CA ASN A 126 -31.34 0.29 25.82
C ASN A 126 -30.39 -0.34 24.80
N ARG A 127 -29.16 -0.62 25.23
CA ARG A 127 -28.11 -1.17 24.36
C ARG A 127 -27.39 -2.36 25.00
N VAL A 128 -26.99 -3.30 24.14
CA VAL A 128 -25.97 -4.30 24.48
C VAL A 128 -24.62 -3.59 24.53
N THR A 129 -23.85 -3.78 25.60
CA THR A 129 -22.57 -3.12 25.83
C THR A 129 -21.39 -4.05 25.61
N PHE A 130 -20.33 -3.51 25.01
CA PHE A 130 -19.07 -4.16 24.69
C PHE A 130 -17.95 -3.40 25.43
N PRO A 131 -17.38 -3.91 26.53
CA PRO A 131 -16.31 -3.22 27.24
C PRO A 131 -15.06 -3.12 26.36
N ILE A 132 -14.49 -1.92 26.27
CA ILE A 132 -13.25 -1.67 25.55
C ILE A 132 -12.12 -1.65 26.57
N ARG A 133 -11.11 -2.49 26.35
CA ARG A 133 -9.97 -2.67 27.25
C ARG A 133 -8.68 -2.14 26.64
N ASP A 134 -7.78 -1.69 27.51
CA ASP A 134 -6.41 -1.36 27.12
C ASP A 134 -5.57 -2.64 26.92
N ARG A 135 -4.29 -2.46 26.55
CA ARG A 135 -3.33 -3.57 26.34
C ARG A 135 -3.08 -4.44 27.57
N ARG A 136 -3.48 -3.98 28.77
CA ARG A 136 -3.34 -4.68 30.06
C ARG A 136 -4.67 -5.30 30.52
N GLY A 137 -5.73 -5.22 29.72
CA GLY A 137 -7.05 -5.72 30.06
C GLY A 137 -7.87 -4.80 30.96
N ARG A 138 -7.44 -3.57 31.23
CA ARG A 138 -8.20 -2.61 32.06
C ARG A 138 -9.27 -1.94 31.20
N ILE A 139 -10.47 -1.78 31.76
CA ILE A 139 -11.58 -1.12 31.04
C ILE A 139 -11.27 0.37 30.92
N ILE A 140 -11.38 0.89 29.70
CA ILE A 140 -11.11 2.29 29.38
C ILE A 140 -12.31 2.99 28.72
N SER A 141 -13.24 2.23 28.13
CA SER A 141 -14.48 2.76 27.56
C SER A 141 -15.47 1.63 27.26
N PHE A 142 -16.58 1.96 26.59
CA PHE A 142 -17.58 1.01 26.11
C PHE A 142 -17.96 1.31 24.65
N GLY A 143 -18.16 0.25 23.88
CA GLY A 143 -19.01 0.24 22.70
C GLY A 143 -20.42 -0.22 23.07
N ALA A 144 -21.43 0.17 22.31
CA ALA A 144 -22.80 -0.21 22.59
C ALA A 144 -23.65 -0.33 21.32
N ARG A 145 -24.50 -1.35 21.25
CA ARG A 145 -25.40 -1.62 20.13
C ARG A 145 -26.86 -1.54 20.55
N THR A 146 -27.67 -0.78 19.81
CA THR A 146 -29.13 -0.76 19.98
C THR A 146 -29.78 -1.98 19.33
N LEU A 147 -30.90 -2.44 19.90
CA LEU A 147 -31.69 -3.55 19.34
C LEU A 147 -32.95 -3.07 18.61
N GLY A 148 -33.48 -1.90 18.99
CA GLY A 148 -34.59 -1.23 18.29
C GLY A 148 -34.12 -0.13 17.33
N ASP A 149 -35.04 0.76 16.95
CA ASP A 149 -34.85 1.81 15.93
C ASP A 149 -33.94 2.98 16.34
N GLY A 150 -33.30 2.90 17.51
CA GLY A 150 -32.38 3.93 17.99
C GLY A 150 -31.20 4.13 17.04
N GLN A 151 -30.89 5.38 16.68
CA GLN A 151 -29.70 5.71 15.90
C GLN A 151 -28.64 6.40 16.77
N PRO A 152 -27.33 6.18 16.53
CA PRO A 152 -26.77 5.20 15.58
C PRO A 152 -26.88 3.75 16.09
N LYS A 153 -26.82 2.77 15.17
CA LYS A 153 -26.85 1.33 15.48
C LYS A 153 -25.77 0.92 16.48
N TYR A 154 -24.54 1.38 16.24
CA TYR A 154 -23.40 1.25 17.15
C TYR A 154 -22.96 2.63 17.63
N LEU A 155 -22.63 2.73 18.91
CA LEU A 155 -22.14 3.93 19.57
C LEU A 155 -20.92 3.58 20.42
N ASN A 156 -19.83 4.32 20.23
CA ASN A 156 -18.63 4.20 21.06
C ASN A 156 -18.57 5.37 22.03
N GLY A 157 -18.01 5.14 23.22
CA GLY A 157 -17.72 6.21 24.17
C GLY A 157 -16.89 7.34 23.53
N PRO A 158 -16.98 8.57 24.08
CA PRO A 158 -16.17 9.69 23.63
C PRO A 158 -14.69 9.51 24.02
N GLU A 159 -13.81 10.34 23.47
CA GLU A 159 -12.42 10.42 23.95
C GLU A 159 -12.40 10.83 25.44
N THR A 160 -11.54 10.20 26.24
CA THR A 160 -11.37 10.50 27.68
C THR A 160 -9.88 10.47 28.04
N ALA A 161 -9.54 10.78 29.29
CA ALA A 161 -8.17 10.62 29.78
C ALA A 161 -7.65 9.17 29.70
N LEU A 162 -8.55 8.17 29.65
CA LEU A 162 -8.22 6.75 29.55
C LEU A 162 -8.34 6.19 28.14
N PHE A 163 -9.14 6.81 27.28
CA PHE A 163 -9.54 6.22 26.01
C PHE A 163 -9.31 7.15 24.84
N SER A 164 -8.60 6.62 23.83
CA SER A 164 -8.49 7.23 22.52
C SER A 164 -8.76 6.23 21.40
N LYS A 165 -9.73 6.53 20.53
CA LYS A 165 -10.14 5.65 19.42
C LYS A 165 -8.98 5.41 18.45
N ARG A 166 -8.16 6.43 18.21
CA ARG A 166 -7.01 6.37 17.27
C ARG A 166 -5.88 5.46 17.75
N ARG A 167 -5.81 5.17 19.05
CA ARG A 167 -4.72 4.39 19.68
C ARG A 167 -5.20 3.10 20.33
N THR A 168 -6.44 2.71 20.04
CA THR A 168 -7.06 1.54 20.64
C THR A 168 -7.69 0.69 19.55
N LEU A 169 -7.56 -0.63 19.70
CA LEU A 169 -8.28 -1.63 18.96
C LEU A 169 -9.12 -2.43 19.95
N PHE A 170 -10.34 -2.79 19.57
CA PHE A 170 -11.14 -3.72 20.36
C PHE A 170 -10.44 -5.07 20.46
N ASN A 171 -10.54 -5.71 21.63
CA ASN A 171 -9.98 -7.04 21.93
C ASN A 171 -8.45 -7.14 21.87
N LEU A 172 -7.74 -6.01 21.92
CA LEU A 172 -6.28 -5.99 21.81
C LEU A 172 -5.56 -6.80 22.90
N ASP A 173 -6.13 -6.87 24.10
CA ASP A 173 -5.59 -7.64 25.23
C ASP A 173 -5.65 -9.15 24.97
N LEU A 174 -6.82 -9.69 24.60
CA LEU A 174 -6.99 -11.12 24.33
C LEU A 174 -6.31 -11.52 23.03
N ALA A 175 -6.38 -10.66 21.99
CA ALA A 175 -5.70 -10.91 20.73
C ALA A 175 -4.19 -11.04 20.89
N ARG A 176 -3.58 -10.22 21.75
CA ARG A 176 -2.14 -10.32 22.05
C ARG A 176 -1.78 -11.67 22.66
N GLU A 177 -2.62 -12.17 23.55
CA GLU A 177 -2.43 -13.49 24.16
C GLU A 177 -2.61 -14.62 23.13
N GLY A 178 -3.61 -14.51 22.24
CA GLY A 178 -3.82 -15.43 21.14
C GLY A 178 -2.64 -15.48 20.17
N VAL A 179 -2.16 -14.31 19.74
CA VAL A 179 -1.00 -14.19 18.84
C VAL A 179 0.27 -14.75 19.49
N HIS A 180 0.48 -14.51 20.78
CA HIS A 180 1.61 -15.10 21.50
C HIS A 180 1.57 -16.64 21.53
N ARG A 181 0.38 -17.24 21.47
CA ARG A 181 0.18 -18.69 21.34
C ARG A 181 0.23 -19.21 19.90
N GLY A 182 0.53 -18.35 18.93
CA GLY A 182 0.67 -18.72 17.51
C GLY A 182 -0.61 -18.54 16.68
N ALA A 183 -1.62 -17.82 17.17
CA ALA A 183 -2.76 -17.42 16.33
C ALA A 183 -2.35 -16.31 15.35
N ASP A 184 -2.94 -16.31 14.15
CA ASP A 184 -2.82 -15.19 13.23
C ASP A 184 -3.49 -13.93 13.80
N LEU A 185 -2.87 -12.77 13.59
CA LEU A 185 -3.48 -11.48 13.91
C LEU A 185 -4.45 -11.08 12.79
N VAL A 186 -5.75 -11.06 13.09
CA VAL A 186 -6.81 -10.78 12.13
C VAL A 186 -7.51 -9.47 12.49
N VAL A 187 -7.62 -8.56 11.55
CA VAL A 187 -8.32 -7.27 11.70
C VAL A 187 -9.64 -7.34 10.94
N VAL A 188 -10.74 -7.11 11.65
CA VAL A 188 -12.11 -7.09 11.12
C VAL A 188 -12.82 -5.78 11.44
N GLU A 189 -14.02 -5.56 10.92
CA GLU A 189 -14.70 -4.26 11.05
C GLU A 189 -15.41 -4.05 12.39
N GLY A 190 -16.02 -5.10 12.96
CA GLY A 190 -16.96 -4.96 14.07
C GLY A 190 -16.65 -5.79 15.31
N TYR A 191 -17.30 -5.40 16.42
CA TYR A 191 -17.24 -6.14 17.69
C TYR A 191 -17.70 -7.58 17.56
N MET A 192 -18.79 -7.81 16.82
CA MET A 192 -19.38 -9.14 16.68
C MET A 192 -18.48 -10.08 15.89
N ASP A 193 -17.80 -9.56 14.86
CA ASP A 193 -16.87 -10.33 14.03
C ASP A 193 -15.68 -10.80 14.86
N VAL A 194 -15.14 -9.92 15.71
CA VAL A 194 -14.06 -10.28 16.65
C VAL A 194 -14.50 -11.38 17.61
N ILE A 195 -15.68 -11.24 18.20
CA ILE A 195 -16.19 -12.21 19.18
C ILE A 195 -16.51 -13.55 18.50
N ALA A 196 -17.05 -13.52 17.29
CA ALA A 196 -17.35 -14.72 16.50
C ALA A 196 -16.06 -15.46 16.11
N LEU A 197 -15.03 -14.73 15.66
CA LEU A 197 -13.72 -15.28 15.34
C LEU A 197 -13.05 -15.91 16.57
N ASP A 198 -13.02 -15.21 17.69
CA ASP A 198 -12.42 -15.74 18.93
C ASP A 198 -13.18 -16.97 19.43
N GLN A 199 -14.52 -16.99 19.39
CA GLN A 199 -15.32 -18.17 19.72
C GLN A 199 -15.05 -19.35 18.76
N ALA A 200 -14.75 -19.08 17.50
CA ALA A 200 -14.40 -20.07 16.49
C ALA A 200 -12.94 -20.56 16.59
N GLY A 201 -12.14 -20.03 17.52
CA GLY A 201 -10.75 -20.43 17.75
C GLY A 201 -9.70 -19.50 17.12
N PHE A 202 -10.12 -18.44 16.43
CA PHE A 202 -9.22 -17.42 15.86
C PHE A 202 -8.94 -16.33 16.90
N GLY A 203 -8.19 -16.71 17.94
CA GLY A 203 -7.97 -15.88 19.13
C GLY A 203 -7.12 -14.62 18.94
N GLY A 204 -6.66 -14.32 17.72
CA GLY A 204 -5.90 -13.12 17.38
C GLY A 204 -6.74 -11.99 16.74
N ALA A 205 -8.07 -12.05 16.85
CA ALA A 205 -8.96 -11.08 16.19
C ALA A 205 -9.06 -9.73 16.92
N VAL A 206 -9.01 -8.63 16.17
CA VAL A 206 -9.17 -7.24 16.65
C VAL A 206 -10.02 -6.40 15.69
N ALA A 207 -10.59 -5.28 16.16
CA ALA A 207 -11.34 -4.35 15.31
C ALA A 207 -11.07 -2.87 15.67
N PRO A 208 -11.07 -1.95 14.68
CA PRO A 208 -11.03 -0.52 14.93
C PRO A 208 -12.35 0.00 15.52
N LEU A 209 -12.29 1.10 16.26
CA LEU A 209 -13.42 1.60 17.05
C LEU A 209 -14.23 2.66 16.30
N GLY A 210 -14.81 2.27 15.16
CA GLY A 210 -15.69 3.12 14.35
C GLY A 210 -14.97 4.19 13.51
N THR A 211 -13.68 4.02 13.28
CA THR A 211 -12.85 4.87 12.41
C THR A 211 -12.16 4.01 11.36
N ALA A 212 -11.75 4.61 10.24
CA ALA A 212 -10.80 3.96 9.34
C ALA A 212 -9.51 3.63 10.11
N LEU A 213 -8.87 2.50 9.78
CA LEU A 213 -7.62 2.08 10.39
C LEU A 213 -6.53 3.11 10.05
N GLY A 214 -5.98 3.77 11.08
CA GLY A 214 -4.97 4.81 10.94
C GLY A 214 -3.54 4.33 11.21
N GLU A 215 -2.56 5.22 10.99
CA GLU A 215 -1.13 4.94 11.19
C GLU A 215 -0.82 4.42 12.59
N GLU A 216 -1.34 5.06 13.64
CA GLU A 216 -1.11 4.66 15.04
C GLU A 216 -1.65 3.25 15.33
N GLN A 217 -2.74 2.82 14.68
CA GLN A 217 -3.28 1.47 14.81
C GLN A 217 -2.47 0.46 14.00
N LEU A 218 -2.00 0.81 12.80
CA LEU A 218 -1.10 -0.03 12.01
C LEU A 218 0.19 -0.32 12.78
N GLU A 219 0.79 0.70 13.40
CA GLU A 219 1.96 0.53 14.27
C GLU A 219 1.68 -0.37 15.49
N LEU A 220 0.46 -0.33 16.05
CA LEU A 220 0.07 -1.27 17.11
C LEU A 220 -0.03 -2.71 16.60
N LEU A 221 -0.56 -2.91 15.40
CA LEU A 221 -0.68 -4.23 14.77
C LEU A 221 0.70 -4.83 14.47
N TRP A 222 1.61 -4.05 13.87
CA TRP A 222 2.95 -4.53 13.52
C TRP A 222 3.84 -4.85 14.73
N ARG A 223 3.56 -4.27 15.90
CA ARG A 223 4.19 -4.69 17.16
C ARG A 223 3.74 -6.07 17.66
N MET A 224 2.64 -6.60 17.13
CA MET A 224 2.08 -7.90 17.51
C MET A 224 2.36 -8.97 16.47
N SER A 225 2.22 -8.64 15.19
CA SER A 225 2.54 -9.53 14.08
C SER A 225 3.15 -8.71 12.94
N PRO A 226 4.23 -9.17 12.27
CA PRO A 226 4.80 -8.49 11.11
C PRO A 226 3.85 -8.48 9.90
N THR A 227 2.89 -9.40 9.85
CA THR A 227 2.01 -9.62 8.67
C THR A 227 0.53 -9.82 9.06
N PRO A 228 -0.11 -8.84 9.73
CA PRO A 228 -1.53 -8.95 10.08
C PRO A 228 -2.42 -9.11 8.84
N ILE A 229 -3.50 -9.87 9.01
CA ILE A 229 -4.48 -10.19 7.97
C ILE A 229 -5.70 -9.28 8.16
N LEU A 230 -6.04 -8.49 7.14
CA LEU A 230 -7.27 -7.71 7.11
C LEU A 230 -8.38 -8.53 6.45
N CYS A 231 -9.43 -8.84 7.21
CA CYS A 231 -10.65 -9.49 6.71
C CYS A 231 -11.79 -8.49 6.83
N LEU A 232 -12.02 -7.76 5.74
CA LEU A 232 -13.04 -6.71 5.65
C LEU A 232 -14.30 -7.25 4.95
N ASP A 233 -15.41 -6.55 5.11
CA ASP A 233 -16.70 -6.99 4.59
C ASP A 233 -16.66 -7.06 3.05
N GLY A 234 -17.36 -8.05 2.47
CA GLY A 234 -17.37 -8.28 1.01
C GLY A 234 -18.12 -7.22 0.18
N ASP A 235 -18.45 -6.07 0.75
CA ASP A 235 -19.24 -5.03 0.11
C ASP A 235 -18.40 -3.85 -0.42
N ALA A 236 -19.06 -2.86 -1.03
CA ALA A 236 -18.38 -1.68 -1.57
C ALA A 236 -17.77 -0.78 -0.47
N ALA A 237 -18.28 -0.83 0.76
CA ALA A 237 -17.72 -0.09 1.88
C ALA A 237 -16.42 -0.75 2.37
N GLY A 238 -16.40 -2.09 2.51
CA GLY A 238 -15.23 -2.87 2.81
C GLY A 238 -14.12 -2.69 1.76
N ALA A 239 -14.45 -2.71 0.46
CA ALA A 239 -13.48 -2.42 -0.60
C ALA A 239 -12.88 -1.00 -0.52
N ARG A 240 -13.69 0.02 -0.17
CA ARG A 240 -13.18 1.39 0.06
C ARG A 240 -12.32 1.48 1.31
N ALA A 241 -12.65 0.71 2.35
CA ALA A 241 -11.84 0.63 3.56
C ALA A 241 -10.49 -0.02 3.25
N ALA A 242 -10.48 -1.14 2.52
CA ALA A 242 -9.27 -1.84 2.07
C ALA A 242 -8.32 -0.91 1.30
N LEU A 243 -8.86 -0.15 0.33
CA LEU A 243 -8.06 0.78 -0.48
C LEU A 243 -7.40 1.86 0.40
N ARG A 244 -8.18 2.46 1.32
CA ARG A 244 -7.64 3.46 2.25
C ARG A 244 -6.54 2.88 3.13
N VAL A 245 -6.71 1.65 3.63
CA VAL A 245 -5.67 1.02 4.45
C VAL A 245 -4.42 0.75 3.63
N CYS A 246 -4.55 0.28 2.38
CA CYS A 246 -3.42 0.11 1.49
C CYS A 246 -2.65 1.43 1.34
N GLU A 247 -3.34 2.51 0.97
CA GLU A 247 -2.73 3.83 0.77
C GLU A 247 -2.05 4.38 2.04
N VAL A 248 -2.68 4.25 3.21
CA VAL A 248 -2.11 4.67 4.51
C VAL A 248 -0.92 3.81 4.93
N SER A 249 -0.90 2.53 4.54
CA SER A 249 0.16 1.60 4.93
C SER A 249 1.44 1.73 4.10
N LEU A 250 1.35 2.16 2.83
CA LEU A 250 2.51 2.23 1.92
C LEU A 250 3.69 3.04 2.49
N PRO A 251 3.50 4.27 3.04
CA PRO A 251 4.59 5.05 3.64
C PRO A 251 5.19 4.42 4.90
N LEU A 252 4.51 3.42 5.46
CA LEU A 252 4.94 2.74 6.67
C LEU A 252 5.57 1.37 6.37
N LEU A 253 5.54 0.86 5.14
CA LEU A 253 6.10 -0.47 4.85
C LEU A 253 7.62 -0.53 5.02
N SER A 254 8.11 -1.70 5.41
CA SER A 254 9.54 -2.08 5.42
C SER A 254 9.66 -3.58 5.09
N PRO A 255 10.86 -4.10 4.80
CA PRO A 255 11.04 -5.54 4.53
C PRO A 255 10.52 -6.46 5.64
N GLU A 256 10.44 -5.97 6.88
CA GLU A 256 10.03 -6.72 8.07
C GLU A 256 8.53 -6.61 8.39
N ARG A 257 7.79 -5.71 7.71
CA ARG A 257 6.37 -5.47 8.01
C ARG A 257 5.53 -5.19 6.78
N THR A 258 4.43 -5.92 6.66
CA THR A 258 3.46 -5.78 5.56
C THR A 258 2.04 -6.14 6.01
N LEU A 259 1.08 -6.13 5.11
CA LEU A 259 -0.31 -6.53 5.36
C LEU A 259 -0.72 -7.64 4.38
N ARG A 260 -1.65 -8.49 4.81
CA ARG A 260 -2.37 -9.44 3.96
C ARG A 260 -3.86 -9.15 3.98
N PHE A 261 -4.59 -9.59 2.96
CA PHE A 261 -6.01 -9.29 2.82
C PHE A 261 -6.83 -10.53 2.50
N CYS A 262 -7.97 -10.68 3.16
CA CYS A 262 -8.99 -11.68 2.85
C CYS A 262 -10.24 -10.95 2.37
N ARG A 263 -10.79 -11.43 1.25
CA ARG A 263 -12.10 -10.98 0.77
C ARG A 263 -13.15 -12.04 1.05
N LEU A 264 -14.27 -11.60 1.59
CA LEU A 264 -15.46 -12.42 1.78
C LEU A 264 -16.38 -12.32 0.58
N ASP A 265 -17.30 -13.29 0.45
CA ASP A 265 -18.37 -13.22 -0.54
C ASP A 265 -19.22 -11.95 -0.30
N PRO A 266 -19.84 -11.36 -1.34
CA PRO A 266 -20.67 -10.18 -1.16
C PRO A 266 -21.78 -10.41 -0.13
N LYS A 267 -21.88 -9.51 0.85
CA LYS A 267 -22.82 -9.55 2.00
C LYS A 267 -22.48 -10.55 3.11
N ASP A 268 -21.36 -11.28 3.02
CA ASP A 268 -20.84 -12.02 4.15
C ASP A 268 -19.91 -11.13 4.99
N ASP A 269 -20.04 -11.25 6.30
CA ASP A 269 -19.11 -10.79 7.33
C ASP A 269 -18.51 -12.03 8.05
N PRO A 270 -17.41 -11.90 8.82
CA PRO A 270 -16.82 -13.06 9.49
C PRO A 270 -17.81 -13.81 10.40
N ASP A 271 -18.72 -13.09 11.08
CA ASP A 271 -19.75 -13.69 11.91
C ASP A 271 -20.77 -14.51 11.08
N SER A 272 -21.29 -13.97 9.97
CA SER A 272 -22.23 -14.64 9.08
C SER A 272 -21.61 -15.86 8.42
N LEU A 273 -20.35 -15.76 7.97
CA LEU A 273 -19.62 -16.87 7.37
C LEU A 273 -19.41 -18.01 8.38
N ILE A 274 -18.96 -17.70 9.59
CA ILE A 274 -18.77 -18.71 10.64
C ILE A 274 -20.10 -19.39 11.00
N ARG A 275 -21.20 -18.64 11.12
CA ARG A 275 -22.50 -19.23 11.41
C ARG A 275 -23.04 -20.10 10.28
N ALA A 276 -22.81 -19.71 9.02
CA ALA A 276 -23.33 -20.41 7.86
C ALA A 276 -22.48 -21.64 7.46
N ARG A 277 -21.15 -21.53 7.51
CA ARG A 277 -20.21 -22.52 6.95
C ARG A 277 -19.19 -23.06 7.97
N GLY A 278 -19.18 -22.53 9.20
CA GLY A 278 -18.34 -23.01 10.29
C GLY A 278 -16.90 -22.47 10.29
N ALA A 279 -16.18 -22.78 11.38
CA ALA A 279 -14.81 -22.32 11.59
C ALA A 279 -13.82 -22.80 10.52
N ALA A 280 -14.01 -24.01 9.98
CA ALA A 280 -13.15 -24.55 8.93
C ALA A 280 -13.20 -23.70 7.66
N ALA A 281 -14.39 -23.25 7.23
CA ALA A 281 -14.53 -22.37 6.07
C ALA A 281 -13.83 -21.02 6.29
N MET A 282 -13.95 -20.44 7.48
CA MET A 282 -13.23 -19.22 7.84
C MET A 282 -11.72 -19.43 7.80
N GLY A 283 -11.24 -20.58 8.28
CA GLY A 283 -9.82 -20.94 8.25
C GLY A 283 -9.25 -21.01 6.82
N GLU A 284 -10.02 -21.55 5.87
CA GLU A 284 -9.60 -21.58 4.46
C GLU A 284 -9.57 -20.18 3.84
N VAL A 285 -10.52 -19.30 4.19
CA VAL A 285 -10.48 -17.89 3.77
C VAL A 285 -9.22 -17.19 4.29
N LEU A 286 -8.87 -17.39 5.56
CA LEU A 286 -7.68 -16.79 6.16
C LEU A 286 -6.38 -17.32 5.55
N LYS A 287 -6.29 -18.61 5.25
CA LYS A 287 -5.14 -19.20 4.54
C LYS A 287 -4.97 -18.61 3.14
N GLY A 288 -6.09 -18.36 2.45
CA GLY A 288 -6.14 -17.77 1.13
C GLY A 288 -5.86 -16.27 1.05
N ALA A 289 -5.41 -15.62 2.13
CA ALA A 289 -5.18 -14.17 2.15
C ALA A 289 -4.18 -13.74 1.06
N SER A 290 -4.55 -12.75 0.24
CA SER A 290 -3.70 -12.16 -0.78
C SER A 290 -2.64 -11.22 -0.17
N SER A 291 -1.58 -10.94 -0.92
CA SER A 291 -0.61 -9.92 -0.54
C SER A 291 -1.20 -8.50 -0.69
N LEU A 292 -0.63 -7.52 0.01
CA LEU A 292 -0.97 -6.10 -0.18
C LEU A 292 -0.89 -5.67 -1.66
N SER A 293 0.15 -6.10 -2.39
CA SER A 293 0.32 -5.77 -3.81
C SER A 293 -0.82 -6.32 -4.67
N GLN A 294 -1.20 -7.59 -4.48
CA GLN A 294 -2.30 -8.22 -5.20
C GLN A 294 -3.65 -7.54 -4.88
N GLU A 295 -3.90 -7.26 -3.60
CA GLU A 295 -5.13 -6.61 -3.16
C GLU A 295 -5.26 -5.20 -3.75
N LEU A 296 -4.23 -4.37 -3.61
CA LEU A 296 -4.22 -3.00 -4.11
C LEU A 296 -4.40 -2.96 -5.63
N PHE A 297 -3.71 -3.82 -6.37
CA PHE A 297 -3.89 -3.94 -7.82
C PHE A 297 -5.33 -4.35 -8.19
N GLY A 298 -5.90 -5.32 -7.47
CA GLY A 298 -7.29 -5.76 -7.67
C GLY A 298 -8.31 -4.65 -7.38
N LEU A 299 -8.09 -3.83 -6.35
CA LEU A 299 -8.95 -2.68 -6.01
C LEU A 299 -8.88 -1.58 -7.08
N LEU A 300 -7.69 -1.27 -7.59
CA LEU A 300 -7.49 -0.21 -8.59
C LEU A 300 -8.00 -0.57 -9.98
N THR A 301 -7.93 -1.85 -10.35
CA THR A 301 -8.44 -2.33 -11.64
C THR A 301 -9.94 -2.52 -11.63
N GLY A 302 -10.58 -2.72 -10.47
CA GLY A 302 -12.02 -2.93 -10.38
C GLY A 302 -12.53 -4.13 -11.19
N GLY A 303 -11.65 -5.06 -11.58
CA GLY A 303 -11.96 -6.15 -12.49
C GLY A 303 -12.05 -5.77 -13.97
N GLU A 304 -11.77 -4.53 -14.36
CA GLU A 304 -11.71 -4.10 -15.77
C GLU A 304 -10.62 -4.88 -16.51
N SER A 305 -10.98 -5.49 -17.64
CA SER A 305 -10.08 -6.33 -18.44
C SER A 305 -9.58 -5.65 -19.71
N ASN A 306 -10.25 -4.59 -20.17
CA ASN A 306 -9.86 -3.87 -21.38
C ASN A 306 -10.10 -2.36 -21.27
N PRO A 307 -9.30 -1.65 -20.45
CA PRO A 307 -9.41 -0.20 -20.32
C PRO A 307 -8.95 0.49 -21.61
N THR A 308 -9.45 1.71 -21.85
CA THR A 308 -8.95 2.56 -22.95
C THR A 308 -7.46 2.86 -22.77
N PRO A 309 -6.72 3.21 -23.83
CA PRO A 309 -5.30 3.56 -23.73
C PRO A 309 -5.00 4.62 -22.66
N GLU A 310 -5.83 5.64 -22.54
CA GLU A 310 -5.70 6.72 -21.54
C GLU A 310 -5.86 6.18 -20.13
N ARG A 311 -6.87 5.34 -19.90
CA ARG A 311 -7.10 4.69 -18.59
C ARG A 311 -5.98 3.73 -18.22
N ARG A 312 -5.45 2.98 -19.19
CA ARG A 312 -4.29 2.10 -18.99
C ARG A 312 -3.05 2.91 -18.60
N ALA A 313 -2.79 4.02 -19.30
CA ALA A 313 -1.68 4.91 -18.99
C ALA A 313 -1.81 5.51 -17.58
N ALA A 314 -3.00 6.02 -17.23
CA ALA A 314 -3.29 6.59 -15.92
C ALA A 314 -3.18 5.54 -14.78
N LEU A 315 -3.65 4.31 -14.99
CA LEU A 315 -3.51 3.22 -14.03
C LEU A 315 -2.02 2.89 -13.80
N ARG A 316 -1.24 2.77 -14.88
CA ARG A 316 0.20 2.49 -14.79
C ARG A 316 0.93 3.59 -14.02
N GLU A 317 0.65 4.86 -14.34
CA GLU A 317 1.21 6.01 -13.62
C GLU A 317 0.84 5.99 -12.13
N ARG A 318 -0.42 5.68 -11.81
CA ARG A 318 -0.88 5.56 -10.42
C ARG A 318 -0.18 4.43 -9.67
N LEU A 319 -0.01 3.25 -10.28
CA LEU A 319 0.71 2.12 -9.66
C LEU A 319 2.17 2.48 -9.35
N VAL A 320 2.83 3.14 -10.31
CA VAL A 320 4.19 3.66 -10.12
C VAL A 320 4.25 4.69 -8.99
N ALA A 321 3.29 5.62 -8.94
CA ALA A 321 3.24 6.64 -7.89
C ALA A 321 3.02 6.02 -6.51
N LEU A 322 2.17 5.00 -6.40
CA LEU A 322 1.92 4.28 -5.15
C LEU A 322 3.17 3.53 -4.67
N ALA A 323 3.91 2.86 -5.57
CA ALA A 323 5.16 2.20 -5.19
C ALA A 323 6.20 3.19 -4.64
N LYS A 324 6.25 4.42 -5.17
CA LYS A 324 7.15 5.48 -4.69
C LYS A 324 6.81 6.01 -3.30
N LEU A 325 5.63 5.72 -2.76
CA LEU A 325 5.29 6.09 -1.38
C LEU A 325 6.06 5.26 -0.35
N ILE A 326 6.57 4.09 -0.73
CA ILE A 326 7.34 3.21 0.15
C ILE A 326 8.72 3.83 0.39
N PRO A 327 9.14 4.08 1.65
CA PRO A 327 10.40 4.76 1.94
C PRO A 327 11.65 3.95 1.58
N ASP A 328 11.60 2.63 1.78
CA ASP A 328 12.71 1.74 1.45
C ASP A 328 12.84 1.61 -0.07
N ARG A 329 14.02 1.95 -0.62
CA ARG A 329 14.24 1.99 -2.07
C ARG A 329 14.20 0.61 -2.72
N SER A 330 14.73 -0.42 -2.06
CA SER A 330 14.73 -1.78 -2.58
C SER A 330 13.30 -2.31 -2.63
N LEU A 331 12.57 -2.18 -1.53
CA LEU A 331 11.16 -2.58 -1.44
C LEU A 331 10.28 -1.79 -2.42
N SER A 332 10.50 -0.48 -2.56
CA SER A 332 9.80 0.36 -3.54
C SER A 332 10.01 -0.15 -4.97
N SER A 333 11.24 -0.54 -5.31
CA SER A 333 11.58 -1.14 -6.61
C SER A 333 10.83 -2.46 -6.82
N GLU A 334 10.86 -3.37 -5.83
CA GLU A 334 10.16 -4.66 -5.90
C GLU A 334 8.64 -4.50 -6.07
N PHE A 335 8.03 -3.57 -5.33
CA PHE A 335 6.60 -3.26 -5.48
C PHE A 335 6.28 -2.70 -6.86
N ARG A 336 7.14 -1.82 -7.39
CA ARG A 336 6.99 -1.27 -8.74
C ARG A 336 7.03 -2.39 -9.79
N SER A 337 8.04 -3.25 -9.74
CA SER A 337 8.18 -4.39 -10.67
C SER A 337 6.96 -5.30 -10.58
N THR A 338 6.58 -5.69 -9.36
CA THR A 338 5.39 -6.52 -9.11
C THR A 338 4.11 -5.91 -9.68
N PHE A 339 3.89 -4.61 -9.52
CA PHE A 339 2.71 -3.94 -10.09
C PHE A 339 2.73 -3.90 -11.62
N LEU A 340 3.90 -3.68 -12.23
CA LEU A 340 4.05 -3.67 -13.69
C LEU A 340 3.85 -5.06 -14.28
N ASP A 341 4.36 -6.11 -13.63
CA ASP A 341 4.15 -7.49 -14.06
C ASP A 341 2.67 -7.87 -14.06
N MET A 342 1.97 -7.59 -12.94
CA MET A 342 0.52 -7.80 -12.86
C MET A 342 -0.25 -6.96 -13.90
N PHE A 343 0.19 -5.73 -14.16
CA PHE A 343 -0.39 -4.86 -15.18
C PHE A 343 -0.25 -5.45 -16.58
N PHE A 344 0.95 -5.86 -16.98
CA PHE A 344 1.20 -6.44 -18.29
C PHE A 344 0.53 -7.80 -18.44
N GLU A 345 0.58 -8.66 -17.42
CA GLU A 345 -0.11 -9.95 -17.48
C GLU A 345 -1.61 -9.78 -17.73
N ARG A 346 -2.24 -8.81 -17.04
CA ARG A 346 -3.67 -8.55 -17.17
C ARG A 346 -4.06 -7.99 -18.54
N PHE A 347 -3.29 -7.05 -19.08
CA PHE A 347 -3.70 -6.28 -20.27
C PHE A 347 -2.99 -6.65 -21.58
N ARG A 348 -1.91 -7.45 -21.55
CA ARG A 348 -1.14 -7.82 -22.76
C ARG A 348 -1.67 -9.09 -23.47
N LYS A 349 -2.44 -9.96 -22.80
CA LYS A 349 -2.92 -11.27 -23.34
C LYS A 349 -4.07 -11.22 -24.38
N GLY A 350 -4.22 -10.12 -25.14
CA GLY A 350 -5.31 -9.91 -26.10
C GLY A 350 -5.02 -10.15 -27.59
N ASN A 351 -3.76 -10.11 -28.05
CA ASN A 351 -3.45 -10.04 -29.50
C ASN A 351 -2.80 -11.29 -30.12
N GLY A 352 -2.90 -12.45 -29.47
CA GLY A 352 -2.17 -13.67 -29.88
C GLY A 352 -3.03 -14.91 -30.11
N LYS A 353 -4.22 -14.82 -30.73
CA LYS A 353 -4.80 -16.03 -31.35
C LYS A 353 -3.93 -16.38 -32.56
N LYS A 354 -2.93 -17.24 -32.33
CA LYS A 354 -2.22 -18.00 -33.37
C LYS A 354 -3.27 -18.71 -34.23
N GLN A 355 -3.70 -18.09 -35.32
CA GLN A 355 -4.27 -18.84 -36.43
C GLN A 355 -3.13 -19.69 -36.98
N GLN A 356 -3.23 -20.97 -36.68
CA GLN A 356 -2.33 -22.01 -37.12
C GLN A 356 -2.52 -22.18 -38.64
N PHE A 357 -1.86 -21.33 -39.43
CA PHE A 357 -1.72 -21.57 -40.86
C PHE A 357 -0.71 -22.70 -41.06
N LYS A 358 -1.26 -23.91 -41.16
CA LYS A 358 -0.57 -25.09 -41.67
C LYS A 358 -0.55 -24.93 -43.20
N GLY A 359 0.61 -24.64 -43.77
CA GLY A 359 0.77 -24.47 -45.22
C GLY A 359 2.23 -24.63 -45.64
N ASP A 360 2.49 -25.71 -46.35
CA ASP A 360 3.80 -26.28 -46.70
C ASP A 360 4.82 -25.32 -47.34
N ARG A 361 6.09 -25.51 -46.93
CA ARG A 361 7.27 -25.08 -47.67
C ARG A 361 7.31 -25.79 -49.03
N LYS A 362 7.20 -25.03 -50.12
CA LYS A 362 7.89 -25.35 -51.39
C LYS A 362 8.27 -24.07 -52.12
N SER A 363 9.52 -24.05 -52.57
CA SER A 363 10.09 -23.00 -53.41
C SER A 363 9.26 -22.76 -54.67
N LEU A 364 9.28 -21.52 -55.18
CA LEU A 364 9.59 -21.22 -56.58
C LEU A 364 9.79 -19.71 -56.79
N SER A 365 10.61 -19.43 -57.79
CA SER A 365 11.21 -18.19 -58.23
C SER A 365 10.25 -17.06 -58.65
N LEU A 366 10.70 -15.83 -58.36
CA LEU A 366 10.62 -14.60 -59.17
C LEU A 366 9.51 -14.50 -60.24
N SER A 367 8.60 -13.55 -60.05
CA SER A 367 8.24 -12.61 -61.11
C SER A 367 7.77 -11.28 -60.51
N LEU A 368 8.59 -10.24 -60.72
CA LEU A 368 8.16 -8.85 -60.64
C LEU A 368 7.09 -8.63 -61.71
N SER A 369 5.88 -8.30 -61.27
CA SER A 369 4.89 -7.63 -62.11
C SER A 369 4.41 -6.42 -61.31
N GLN A 370 4.98 -5.28 -61.68
CA GLN A 370 4.41 -3.98 -61.40
C GLN A 370 3.01 -3.95 -62.00
N GLU A 371 2.01 -3.58 -61.20
CA GLU A 371 1.24 -2.35 -61.41
C GLU A 371 0.14 -2.21 -60.35
N ASN A 372 0.09 -1.01 -59.76
CA ASN A 372 -1.01 -0.43 -58.96
C ASN A 372 -1.32 -0.98 -57.57
N ALA A 373 -0.46 -0.64 -56.60
CA ALA A 373 -0.86 -0.37 -55.20
C ALA A 373 0.26 0.38 -54.45
N GLY A 374 0.81 1.43 -55.07
CA GLY A 374 1.85 2.26 -54.48
C GLY A 374 1.23 3.43 -53.75
N GLU A 375 1.19 3.38 -52.42
CA GLU A 375 1.34 4.55 -51.52
C GLU A 375 1.32 4.17 -50.03
N ASN A 376 0.65 3.08 -49.63
CA ASN A 376 0.55 2.72 -48.19
C ASN A 376 1.58 1.71 -47.65
N ARG A 377 2.42 1.07 -48.48
CA ARG A 377 3.40 0.04 -48.02
C ARG A 377 4.83 0.54 -47.77
N ARG A 378 5.19 1.77 -48.17
CA ARG A 378 6.56 2.27 -47.99
C ARG A 378 6.83 2.85 -46.60
N VAL A 379 5.80 3.27 -45.87
CA VAL A 379 5.96 3.91 -44.56
C VAL A 379 6.23 2.88 -43.44
N GLU A 380 5.67 1.67 -43.55
CA GLU A 380 5.85 0.59 -42.55
C GLU A 380 7.24 -0.08 -42.63
N ALA A 381 7.82 -0.22 -43.84
CA ALA A 381 9.13 -0.87 -44.00
C ALA A 381 10.30 -0.08 -43.39
N GLY A 382 10.24 1.25 -43.41
CA GLY A 382 11.29 2.09 -42.81
C GLY A 382 11.25 2.16 -41.29
N ALA A 383 10.11 1.88 -40.65
CA ALA A 383 9.99 1.93 -39.19
C ALA A 383 10.76 0.77 -38.53
N ASP A 384 10.62 -0.45 -39.07
CA ASP A 384 11.32 -1.63 -38.57
C ASP A 384 12.84 -1.54 -38.75
N GLU A 385 13.30 -0.95 -39.86
CA GLU A 385 14.71 -0.69 -40.11
C GLU A 385 15.29 0.31 -39.10
N ARG A 386 14.58 1.39 -38.82
CA ARG A 386 14.99 2.37 -37.79
C ARG A 386 15.01 1.78 -36.37
N LEU A 387 14.05 0.91 -36.03
CA LEU A 387 14.03 0.21 -34.74
C LEU A 387 15.20 -0.79 -34.60
N ASN A 388 15.56 -1.45 -35.70
CA ASN A 388 16.75 -2.29 -35.76
C ASN A 388 18.03 -1.46 -35.52
N ILE A 389 18.16 -0.31 -36.20
CA ILE A 389 19.30 0.61 -36.03
C ILE A 389 19.42 1.10 -34.58
N LEU A 390 18.31 1.52 -33.96
CA LEU A 390 18.29 1.95 -32.56
C LEU A 390 18.82 0.89 -31.59
N THR A 391 18.41 -0.37 -31.80
CA THR A 391 18.85 -1.48 -30.95
C THR A 391 20.29 -1.87 -31.26
N ALA A 392 20.71 -1.82 -32.52
CA ALA A 392 22.08 -2.12 -32.93
C ALA A 392 23.09 -1.08 -32.43
N LEU A 393 22.72 0.21 -32.37
CA LEU A 393 23.54 1.25 -31.77
C LEU A 393 23.81 0.97 -30.29
N LEU A 394 22.82 0.48 -29.54
CA LEU A 394 22.98 0.10 -28.13
C LEU A 394 23.85 -1.14 -27.96
N LEU A 395 23.78 -2.08 -28.90
CA LEU A 395 24.65 -3.26 -28.88
C LEU A 395 26.11 -2.90 -29.16
N LYS A 396 26.38 -1.96 -30.09
CA LYS A 396 27.75 -1.50 -30.41
C LYS A 396 28.32 -0.50 -29.41
N HIS A 397 27.46 0.29 -28.77
CA HIS A 397 27.84 1.31 -27.79
C HIS A 397 27.00 1.18 -26.53
N PRO A 398 27.23 0.15 -25.70
CA PRO A 398 26.41 -0.08 -24.51
C PRO A 398 26.49 1.03 -23.46
N ASP A 399 27.58 1.81 -23.47
CA ASP A 399 27.83 2.92 -22.57
C ASP A 399 26.85 4.10 -22.73
N ILE A 400 26.17 4.19 -23.89
CA ILE A 400 25.13 5.20 -24.10
C ILE A 400 23.77 4.79 -23.50
N LEU A 401 23.58 3.53 -23.12
CA LEU A 401 22.31 3.00 -22.60
C LEU A 401 21.74 3.82 -21.42
N PRO A 402 22.51 4.25 -20.40
CA PRO A 402 21.97 5.05 -19.30
C PRO A 402 21.35 6.39 -19.73
N HIS A 403 21.76 6.92 -20.89
CA HIS A 403 21.28 8.21 -21.41
C HIS A 403 19.95 8.07 -22.17
N VAL A 404 19.64 6.87 -22.65
CA VAL A 404 18.50 6.61 -23.52
C VAL A 404 17.56 5.52 -22.98
N GLU A 405 17.93 4.87 -21.88
CA GLU A 405 17.22 3.77 -21.21
C GLU A 405 15.72 4.06 -21.07
N GLN A 406 15.38 5.23 -20.53
CA GLN A 406 14.00 5.61 -20.30
C GLN A 406 13.19 5.62 -21.61
N ALA A 407 13.72 6.23 -22.66
CA ALA A 407 13.06 6.28 -23.98
C ALA A 407 13.02 4.91 -24.65
N TYR A 408 14.12 4.15 -24.56
CA TYR A 408 14.22 2.79 -25.11
C TYR A 408 13.21 1.82 -24.46
N SER A 409 12.99 1.94 -23.15
CA SER A 409 12.01 1.16 -22.39
C SER A 409 10.56 1.41 -22.84
N HIS A 410 10.29 2.54 -23.50
CA HIS A 410 8.95 2.95 -23.93
C HIS A 410 8.68 2.68 -25.42
N LEU A 411 9.69 2.29 -26.20
CA LEU A 411 9.52 1.94 -27.61
C LEU A 411 8.63 0.71 -27.78
N VAL A 412 7.81 0.71 -28.83
CA VAL A 412 7.09 -0.47 -29.29
C VAL A 412 8.00 -1.23 -30.23
N LEU A 413 8.57 -2.33 -29.74
CA LEU A 413 9.55 -3.14 -30.46
C LEU A 413 8.91 -4.45 -30.98
N PRO A 414 9.28 -4.92 -32.19
CA PRO A 414 9.02 -6.29 -32.62
C PRO A 414 9.59 -7.31 -31.63
N GLU A 415 8.97 -8.49 -31.55
CA GLU A 415 9.30 -9.54 -30.55
C GLU A 415 10.80 -9.84 -30.46
N ARG A 416 11.51 -9.90 -31.60
CA ARG A 416 12.96 -10.12 -31.65
C ARG A 416 13.77 -9.04 -30.91
N LEU A 417 13.36 -7.77 -31.05
CA LEU A 417 14.06 -6.62 -30.45
C LEU A 417 13.61 -6.40 -29.00
N ASP A 418 12.37 -6.78 -28.66
CA ASP A 418 11.84 -6.70 -27.29
C ASP A 418 12.60 -7.66 -26.35
N LEU A 419 12.97 -8.85 -26.83
CA LEU A 419 13.82 -9.79 -26.11
C LEU A 419 15.22 -9.22 -25.84
N LEU A 420 15.85 -8.63 -26.85
CA LEU A 420 17.15 -7.96 -26.71
C LEU A 420 17.08 -6.79 -25.73
N ARG A 421 16.01 -5.98 -25.80
CA ARG A 421 15.80 -4.88 -24.85
C ARG A 421 15.73 -5.38 -23.42
N GLY A 422 14.95 -6.43 -23.14
CA GLY A 422 14.84 -7.00 -21.80
C GLY A 422 16.22 -7.37 -21.26
N ALA A 423 16.98 -8.15 -22.06
CA ALA A 423 18.32 -8.58 -21.67
C ALA A 423 19.30 -7.42 -21.43
N LEU A 424 19.28 -6.38 -22.29
CA LEU A 424 20.14 -5.20 -22.15
C LEU A 424 19.81 -4.37 -20.91
N LEU A 425 18.52 -4.21 -20.57
CA LEU A 425 18.10 -3.47 -19.38
C LEU A 425 18.40 -4.25 -18.09
N ASP A 426 18.17 -5.56 -18.09
CA ASP A 426 18.50 -6.44 -16.97
C ASP A 426 20.02 -6.50 -16.72
N TRP A 427 20.81 -6.45 -17.79
CA TRP A 427 22.25 -6.33 -17.72
C TRP A 427 22.70 -5.00 -17.10
N ALA A 428 22.19 -3.88 -17.61
CA ALA A 428 22.55 -2.56 -17.11
C ALA A 428 22.19 -2.37 -15.64
N ALA A 429 21.11 -3.00 -15.17
CA ALA A 429 20.67 -2.98 -13.78
C ALA A 429 21.66 -3.66 -12.80
N GLN A 430 22.58 -4.49 -13.28
CA GLN A 430 23.58 -5.16 -12.42
C GLN A 430 24.68 -4.22 -11.92
N GLY A 431 24.78 -3.01 -12.48
CA GLY A 431 25.70 -1.98 -12.01
C GLY A 431 27.18 -2.23 -12.33
N GLY A 432 27.48 -3.11 -13.30
CA GLY A 432 28.83 -3.31 -13.84
C GLY A 432 29.23 -2.23 -14.86
N GLU A 433 30.49 -2.26 -15.32
CA GLU A 433 30.93 -1.41 -16.44
C GLU A 433 30.26 -1.87 -17.74
N LEU A 434 29.64 -0.93 -18.45
CA LEU A 434 28.90 -1.20 -19.69
C LEU A 434 29.85 -1.23 -20.89
N THR A 435 30.57 -2.34 -21.07
CA THR A 435 31.49 -2.55 -22.21
C THR A 435 30.90 -3.48 -23.27
N ASP A 436 31.45 -3.45 -24.48
CA ASP A 436 31.05 -4.38 -25.55
C ASP A 436 31.29 -5.84 -25.13
N GLU A 437 32.44 -6.14 -24.51
CA GLU A 437 32.79 -7.49 -24.09
C GLU A 437 31.84 -8.05 -23.01
N SER A 438 31.46 -7.21 -22.04
CA SER A 438 30.55 -7.60 -20.97
C SER A 438 29.09 -7.72 -21.46
N CYS A 439 28.70 -6.89 -22.43
CA CYS A 439 27.41 -6.99 -23.12
C CYS A 439 27.30 -8.29 -23.93
N GLN A 440 28.32 -8.61 -24.73
CA GLN A 440 28.34 -9.84 -25.54
C GLN A 440 28.32 -11.09 -24.66
N ALA A 441 29.13 -11.14 -23.60
CA ALA A 441 29.13 -12.26 -22.65
C ALA A 441 27.76 -12.47 -22.00
N TRP A 442 27.09 -11.37 -21.61
CA TRP A 442 25.74 -11.44 -21.05
C TRP A 442 24.71 -11.97 -22.05
N LEU A 443 24.75 -11.50 -23.29
CA LEU A 443 23.83 -11.94 -24.34
C LEU A 443 24.05 -13.41 -24.75
N GLU A 444 25.29 -13.88 -24.71
CA GLU A 444 25.64 -15.29 -24.93
C GLU A 444 25.07 -16.18 -23.82
N GLU A 445 25.22 -15.81 -22.55
CA GLU A 445 24.66 -16.54 -21.40
C GLU A 445 23.13 -16.67 -21.49
N HIS A 446 22.46 -15.67 -22.10
CA HIS A 446 21.01 -15.63 -22.27
C HIS A 446 20.53 -16.25 -23.61
N GLY A 447 21.43 -16.81 -24.41
CA GLY A 447 21.11 -17.49 -25.66
C GLY A 447 20.58 -16.57 -26.77
N LEU A 448 20.95 -15.29 -26.76
CA LEU A 448 20.48 -14.27 -27.70
C LEU A 448 21.47 -13.98 -28.83
N GLN A 449 22.59 -14.72 -28.90
CA GLN A 449 23.67 -14.51 -29.85
C GLN A 449 23.20 -14.50 -31.32
N ASP A 450 22.38 -15.47 -31.73
CA ASP A 450 21.84 -15.56 -33.09
C ASP A 450 21.04 -14.32 -33.50
N VAL A 451 20.30 -13.72 -32.54
CA VAL A 451 19.47 -12.54 -32.78
C VAL A 451 20.35 -11.29 -32.87
N THR A 452 21.36 -11.20 -32.01
CA THR A 452 22.36 -10.13 -32.01
C THR A 452 23.17 -10.12 -33.31
N GLU A 453 23.69 -11.26 -33.74
CA GLU A 453 24.47 -11.39 -34.99
C GLU A 453 23.63 -11.07 -36.23
N ALA A 454 22.38 -11.57 -36.29
CA ALA A 454 21.47 -11.26 -37.37
C ALA A 454 21.10 -9.77 -37.45
N LEU A 455 21.01 -9.10 -36.30
CA LEU A 455 20.74 -7.66 -36.22
C LEU A 455 21.94 -6.82 -36.65
N LEU A 456 23.15 -7.18 -36.21
CA LEU A 456 24.39 -6.49 -36.55
C LEU A 456 24.83 -6.70 -38.01
N ALA A 457 24.36 -7.76 -38.65
CA ALA A 457 24.55 -8.01 -40.08
C ALA A 457 23.62 -7.16 -40.99
N GLY A 458 22.66 -6.43 -40.42
CA GLY A 458 21.77 -5.52 -41.14
C GLY A 458 22.46 -4.21 -41.58
N PRO A 459 21.79 -3.38 -42.40
CA PRO A 459 22.30 -2.06 -42.77
C PRO A 459 22.41 -1.18 -41.51
N LEU A 460 23.64 -0.84 -41.15
CA LEU A 460 23.94 0.14 -40.11
C LEU A 460 24.46 1.42 -40.78
N PRO A 461 24.22 2.59 -40.20
CA PRO A 461 24.83 3.84 -40.68
C PRO A 461 26.34 3.65 -40.81
N ARG A 462 26.94 4.13 -41.91
CA ARG A 462 28.39 4.03 -42.11
C ARG A 462 29.13 4.65 -40.93
N GLU A 463 30.20 3.97 -40.52
CA GLU A 463 31.12 4.44 -39.48
C GLU A 463 31.44 5.92 -39.68
N VAL A 464 31.05 6.74 -38.71
CA VAL A 464 31.57 8.10 -38.59
C VAL A 464 33.09 7.97 -38.54
N GLY A 465 33.73 8.44 -39.61
CA GLY A 465 35.06 8.05 -40.01
C GLY A 465 36.14 8.29 -38.97
N SER A 466 37.08 7.34 -38.95
CA SER A 466 38.31 7.33 -38.17
C SER A 466 39.11 8.65 -38.16
N LYS A 467 39.80 8.86 -37.03
CA LYS A 467 40.88 9.83 -36.75
C LYS A 467 40.44 11.25 -36.36
N ARG A 468 40.23 11.46 -35.05
CA ARG A 468 41.08 12.34 -34.21
C ARG A 468 40.62 12.29 -32.76
N GLU A 469 41.59 12.39 -31.86
CA GLU A 469 41.50 12.37 -30.40
C GLU A 469 40.34 13.23 -29.85
N LYS A 470 39.37 12.58 -29.22
CA LYS A 470 38.71 12.89 -27.94
C LYS A 470 37.46 12.01 -27.81
N ASP A 471 37.49 11.05 -26.90
CA ASP A 471 36.45 10.03 -26.70
C ASP A 471 35.04 10.59 -26.41
N ASP A 472 34.91 11.86 -26.03
CA ASP A 472 33.61 12.49 -25.74
C ASP A 472 32.85 12.96 -26.99
N VAL A 473 33.54 13.35 -28.08
CA VAL A 473 32.87 13.92 -29.27
C VAL A 473 32.12 12.84 -30.05
N LEU A 474 32.75 11.68 -30.24
CA LEU A 474 32.13 10.51 -30.87
C LEU A 474 30.89 10.03 -30.08
N LYS A 475 30.94 10.09 -28.74
CA LYS A 475 29.80 9.70 -27.89
C LYS A 475 28.61 10.64 -28.05
N VAL A 476 28.85 11.94 -28.15
CA VAL A 476 27.80 12.93 -28.41
C VAL A 476 27.16 12.68 -29.77
N GLU A 477 27.96 12.39 -30.81
CA GLU A 477 27.45 12.07 -32.15
C GLU A 477 26.62 10.78 -32.18
N ILE A 478 26.99 9.75 -31.41
CA ILE A 478 26.24 8.49 -31.30
C ILE A 478 24.92 8.69 -30.54
N ILE A 479 24.93 9.45 -29.44
CA ILE A 479 23.71 9.79 -28.69
C ILE A 479 22.76 10.63 -29.55
N GLU A 480 23.28 11.62 -30.27
CA GLU A 480 22.49 12.43 -31.22
C GLU A 480 21.91 11.56 -32.34
N SER A 481 22.70 10.63 -32.89
CA SER A 481 22.24 9.66 -33.89
C SER A 481 21.12 8.76 -33.35
N TRP A 482 21.25 8.28 -32.11
CA TRP A 482 20.21 7.48 -31.46
C TRP A 482 18.91 8.29 -31.31
N TRP A 483 18.98 9.51 -30.79
CA TRP A 483 17.79 10.37 -30.66
C TRP A 483 17.19 10.74 -32.02
N HIS A 484 18.01 10.83 -33.07
CA HIS A 484 17.54 11.10 -34.43
C HIS A 484 16.63 9.97 -34.92
N PHE A 485 17.10 8.73 -34.86
CA PHE A 485 16.27 7.57 -35.24
C PHE A 485 15.04 7.41 -34.33
N TYR A 486 15.18 7.71 -33.03
CA TYR A 486 14.05 7.71 -32.10
C TYR A 486 13.00 8.75 -32.51
N GLY A 487 13.43 9.97 -32.85
CA GLY A 487 12.55 11.03 -33.33
C GLY A 487 11.89 10.70 -34.67
N LEU A 488 12.57 10.01 -35.60
CA LEU A 488 11.96 9.54 -36.85
C LEU A 488 10.88 8.46 -36.64
N VAL A 489 11.01 7.65 -35.58
CA VAL A 489 10.03 6.60 -35.24
C VAL A 489 8.89 7.15 -34.36
N ASN A 490 9.19 8.11 -33.49
CA ASN A 490 8.29 8.55 -32.42
C ASN A 490 8.20 10.08 -32.28
N PHE A 491 8.18 10.80 -33.41
CA PHE A 491 8.30 12.28 -33.46
C PHE A 491 7.33 13.02 -32.52
N ALA A 492 6.06 12.63 -32.51
CA ALA A 492 5.04 13.30 -31.69
C ALA A 492 5.21 13.08 -30.18
N SER A 493 5.81 11.96 -29.75
CA SER A 493 6.18 11.75 -28.33
C SER A 493 7.47 12.47 -28.02
N PHE A 494 8.48 12.34 -28.89
CA PHE A 494 9.77 12.97 -28.76
C PHE A 494 9.67 14.50 -28.64
N GLU A 495 8.86 15.14 -29.49
CA GLU A 495 8.64 16.59 -29.42
C GLU A 495 7.99 17.02 -28.08
N ARG A 496 7.05 16.21 -27.54
CA ARG A 496 6.39 16.50 -26.26
C ARG A 496 7.34 16.31 -25.09
N GLU A 497 8.14 15.24 -25.10
CA GLU A 497 9.15 14.95 -24.08
C GLU A 497 10.20 16.06 -24.02
N VAL A 498 10.76 16.47 -25.17
CA VAL A 498 11.73 17.57 -25.23
C VAL A 498 11.12 18.89 -24.76
N LYS A 499 9.87 19.21 -25.14
CA LYS A 499 9.17 20.42 -24.62
C LYS A 499 8.98 20.38 -23.11
N HIS A 500 8.63 19.23 -22.55
CA HIS A 500 8.43 19.07 -21.12
C HIS A 500 9.75 19.25 -20.35
N ASP A 501 10.83 18.63 -20.83
CA ASP A 501 12.15 18.72 -20.18
C ASP A 501 12.73 20.13 -20.27
N ILE A 502 12.49 20.85 -21.37
CA ILE A 502 12.81 22.29 -21.49
C ILE A 502 12.04 23.08 -20.43
N GLN A 503 10.73 22.84 -20.28
CA GLN A 503 9.91 23.54 -19.28
C GLN A 503 10.39 23.25 -17.86
N GLU A 504 10.74 22.00 -17.54
CA GLU A 504 11.25 21.62 -16.22
C GLU A 504 12.62 22.27 -15.94
N ALA A 505 13.52 22.28 -16.93
CA ALA A 505 14.82 22.92 -16.80
C ALA A 505 14.71 24.44 -16.63
N ILE A 506 13.79 25.08 -17.37
CA ILE A 506 13.47 26.51 -17.21
C ILE A 506 12.92 26.78 -15.80
N MET A 507 11.97 25.97 -15.31
CA MET A 507 11.39 26.10 -13.97
C MET A 507 12.45 25.92 -12.87
N LYS A 508 13.40 24.99 -13.05
CA LYS A 508 14.53 24.80 -12.13
C LYS A 508 15.48 26.01 -12.13
N ALA A 509 15.79 26.57 -13.30
CA ALA A 509 16.60 27.78 -13.42
C ALA A 509 15.93 29.00 -12.72
N TYR A 510 14.63 29.18 -12.90
CA TYR A 510 13.87 30.24 -12.21
C TYR A 510 13.71 30.01 -10.71
N ALA A 511 13.67 28.76 -10.25
CA ALA A 511 13.63 28.43 -8.83
C ALA A 511 14.98 28.66 -8.11
N SER A 512 16.07 28.80 -8.87
CA SER A 512 17.43 29.00 -8.33
C SER A 512 17.90 30.46 -8.24
N ASP A 513 17.05 31.45 -8.55
CA ASP A 513 17.39 32.88 -8.43
C ASP A 513 17.46 33.33 -6.95
N ALA A 514 18.62 33.10 -6.32
CA ALA A 514 19.20 34.04 -5.37
C ALA A 514 19.69 35.28 -6.15
N PRO A 515 19.65 36.51 -5.57
CA PRO A 515 19.83 37.74 -6.34
C PRO A 515 21.22 37.80 -6.99
N ALA A 516 21.23 38.16 -8.27
CA ALA A 516 22.41 38.45 -9.06
C ALA A 516 23.27 39.52 -8.37
N SER A 517 24.48 39.13 -7.93
CA SER A 517 25.60 40.06 -7.86
C SER A 517 26.27 40.07 -9.23
N ASP A 518 26.37 41.26 -9.80
CA ASP A 518 27.03 41.56 -11.06
C ASP A 518 28.42 40.90 -11.20
N ASP A 519 28.71 40.58 -12.46
CA ASP A 519 30.03 40.31 -13.04
C ASP A 519 30.49 38.84 -13.12
N SER A 520 29.76 38.03 -13.90
CA SER A 520 30.32 37.09 -14.89
C SER A 520 29.20 36.36 -15.63
N GLY A 521 29.20 36.39 -16.96
CA GLY A 521 28.14 35.85 -17.82
C GLY A 521 28.03 34.32 -17.84
N GLY A 522 27.58 33.72 -16.74
CA GLY A 522 27.23 32.30 -16.63
C GLY A 522 25.72 32.10 -16.58
N GLY A 523 25.04 32.06 -17.74
CA GLY A 523 23.65 31.62 -17.81
C GLY A 523 23.53 30.14 -17.42
N ALA A 524 22.43 29.75 -16.77
CA ALA A 524 22.13 28.37 -16.42
C ALA A 524 22.24 27.46 -17.66
N ALA A 525 23.29 26.63 -17.73
CA ALA A 525 23.51 25.73 -18.85
C ALA A 525 22.55 24.53 -18.75
N PHE A 526 21.89 24.18 -19.86
CA PHE A 526 21.07 22.98 -19.94
C PHE A 526 21.92 21.71 -19.80
N PRO A 527 21.40 20.62 -19.21
CA PRO A 527 22.09 19.32 -19.21
C PRO A 527 22.46 18.88 -20.64
N GLU A 528 23.64 18.29 -20.82
CA GLU A 528 24.15 17.90 -22.16
C GLU A 528 23.19 16.98 -22.93
N GLY A 529 22.54 16.04 -22.25
CA GLY A 529 21.55 15.15 -22.85
C GLY A 529 20.25 15.86 -23.30
N LEU A 530 19.92 17.03 -22.74
CA LEU A 530 18.81 17.87 -23.22
C LEU A 530 19.23 18.68 -24.45
N LEU A 531 20.47 19.20 -24.47
CA LEU A 531 21.01 19.92 -25.63
C LEU A 531 21.07 19.03 -26.88
N ALA A 532 21.52 17.78 -26.75
CA ALA A 532 21.53 16.80 -27.84
C ALA A 532 20.13 16.59 -28.43
N ARG A 533 19.13 16.36 -27.57
CA ARG A 533 17.73 16.16 -28.01
C ARG A 533 17.12 17.41 -28.65
N MET A 534 17.47 18.60 -28.17
CA MET A 534 17.04 19.88 -28.78
C MET A 534 17.60 20.05 -30.19
N ARG A 535 18.90 19.80 -30.39
CA ARG A 535 19.54 19.86 -31.72
C ARG A 535 18.89 18.90 -32.70
N VAL A 536 18.65 17.66 -32.26
CA VAL A 536 17.98 16.63 -33.06
C VAL A 536 16.55 17.03 -33.41
N LEU A 537 15.78 17.56 -32.45
CA LEU A 537 14.42 18.04 -32.72
C LEU A 537 14.39 19.15 -33.78
N ASP A 538 15.35 20.08 -33.73
CA ASP A 538 15.48 21.15 -34.71
C ASP A 538 15.97 20.67 -36.08
N ALA A 539 16.82 19.64 -36.14
CA ALA A 539 17.23 18.98 -37.39
C ALA A 539 16.05 18.23 -38.05
N LEU A 540 15.29 17.48 -37.26
CA LEU A 540 14.10 16.75 -37.73
C LEU A 540 13.00 17.70 -38.23
N ARG A 541 12.81 18.86 -37.58
CA ARG A 541 11.89 19.91 -38.07
C ARG A 541 12.32 20.53 -39.39
N ARG A 542 13.63 20.55 -39.67
CA ARG A 542 14.21 21.02 -40.94
C ARG A 542 14.23 19.95 -42.03
N GLY A 543 13.86 18.70 -41.71
CA GLY A 543 13.87 17.58 -42.64
C GLY A 543 15.27 17.09 -42.99
N GLU A 544 16.26 17.33 -42.12
CA GLU A 544 17.63 16.81 -42.28
C GLU A 544 17.62 15.30 -41.94
N GLU A 545 18.14 14.47 -42.83
CA GLU A 545 18.40 13.03 -42.58
C GLU A 545 19.88 12.85 -42.19
N PRO A 546 20.24 11.83 -41.38
CA PRO A 546 21.63 11.58 -41.05
C PRO A 546 22.34 11.07 -42.33
N GLU A 547 23.59 11.49 -42.56
CA GLU A 547 24.34 11.05 -43.75
C GLU A 547 24.42 9.51 -43.82
N GLU A 548 23.98 8.92 -44.94
CA GLU A 548 23.90 7.46 -45.19
C GLU A 548 25.25 6.73 -45.28
#